data_AF-A0A8I0WB33-F1
#
_entry.id   AF-A0A8I0WB33-F1
#
_cell.length_a   1.000
_cell.length_b   1.000
_cell.length_c   1.000
_cell.angle_alpha   90.00
_cell.angle_beta   90.00
_cell.angle_gamma   90.00
#
_symmetry.space_group_name_H-M   'P 1'
#
loop_
_entity.id
_entity.type
_entity.pdbx_description
1 polymer ?
#
loop_
_entity_poly.entity_id
_entity_poly.type
_entity_poly.pdbx_seq_one_letter_code
_entity_poly.pdbx_strand_id
1 'polypeptide(L)'
;MENGIFEFSELENAPLVPNGVYKGGIKGNVGDDPFKKLFNVGNAGGIRTKISKDGNIAYIVIISNSSNSDIYPNNYNDDTSILTYYGDQKDSNKDAIDTKKRGNKNLKYLFDLVYGKLEEDINPFPVFYFEKIGNQGRNYIYKGLAFPYVKNLKYEEVCQIKRNNNISNYQFLFTIDNSEISTRNFIEDLLRDSQNFYNAPNNFKNFAEDTTQFKLKIETSSLHTKYLNLFLNNYVKTSEIIRDSKVRIGQDNIRKNLLYQRRKCEICGIDSPFLLIASHIIPWSKVKEYKDFYELGNQIRGDLNNTLLLCETHDKLFDRHYISFDINGKIMISENIRKEDYKKLNINENIGIKLNEKKEKYMKEHRKKFIEKNYI
;
A
#
# COMPACT_ATOMS: atom_id res chain seq x y z
N MET A 1 28.73 12.61 -21.36
CA MET A 1 29.09 11.56 -22.33
C MET A 1 28.15 11.75 -23.50
N GLU A 2 28.66 11.87 -24.73
CA GLU A 2 27.81 12.00 -25.91
C GLU A 2 26.82 10.85 -25.97
N ASN A 3 25.53 11.14 -26.14
CA ASN A 3 24.51 10.12 -26.33
C ASN A 3 24.87 9.35 -27.61
N GLY A 4 25.36 8.11 -27.47
CA GLY A 4 25.92 7.34 -28.57
C GLY A 4 24.89 7.06 -29.69
N ILE A 5 25.35 7.10 -30.94
CA ILE A 5 24.60 6.60 -32.10
C ILE A 5 25.15 5.22 -32.44
N PHE A 6 24.26 4.23 -32.49
CA PHE A 6 24.59 2.84 -32.80
C PHE A 6 24.00 2.47 -34.16
N GLU A 7 24.89 2.13 -35.09
CA GLU A 7 24.50 1.78 -36.44
C GLU A 7 23.92 0.36 -36.51
N PHE A 8 23.04 0.12 -37.50
CA PHE A 8 22.31 -1.15 -37.60
C PHE A 8 23.22 -2.39 -37.68
N SER A 9 24.44 -2.26 -38.21
CA SER A 9 25.44 -3.32 -38.27
C SER A 9 25.99 -3.72 -36.90
N GLU A 10 26.00 -2.81 -35.93
CA GLU A 10 26.69 -2.95 -34.64
C GLU A 10 25.76 -3.42 -33.51
N LEU A 11 24.44 -3.37 -33.75
CA LEU A 11 23.41 -3.60 -32.74
C LEU A 11 23.44 -4.96 -32.03
N GLU A 12 24.08 -5.97 -32.61
CA GLU A 12 24.13 -7.30 -31.99
C GLU A 12 24.92 -7.31 -30.67
N ASN A 13 25.90 -6.39 -30.56
CA ASN A 13 26.77 -6.25 -29.38
C ASN A 13 26.67 -4.85 -28.73
N ALA A 14 25.75 -4.01 -29.18
CA ALA A 14 25.62 -2.66 -28.66
C ALA A 14 25.16 -2.66 -27.19
N PRO A 15 25.76 -1.82 -26.31
CA PRO A 15 25.22 -1.57 -24.98
C PRO A 15 23.89 -0.80 -25.08
N LEU A 16 23.12 -0.80 -24.00
CA LEU A 16 21.95 0.06 -23.87
C LEU A 16 22.32 1.29 -23.04
N VAL A 17 22.63 2.35 -23.76
CA VAL A 17 22.93 3.67 -23.22
C VAL A 17 21.66 4.52 -23.25
N PRO A 18 21.21 5.07 -22.11
CA PRO A 18 20.09 6.01 -22.04
C PRO A 18 20.30 7.19 -22.99
N ASN A 19 19.24 7.58 -23.68
CA ASN A 19 19.23 8.56 -24.77
C ASN A 19 20.08 8.20 -25.99
N GLY A 20 20.71 7.02 -26.03
CA GLY A 20 21.39 6.49 -27.20
C GLY A 20 20.43 6.21 -28.34
N VAL A 21 20.88 6.44 -29.58
CA VAL A 21 20.09 6.27 -30.80
C VAL A 21 20.47 4.97 -31.50
N TYR A 22 19.50 4.08 -31.71
CA TYR A 22 19.69 2.78 -32.37
C TYR A 22 19.06 2.84 -33.74
N LYS A 23 19.89 2.77 -34.77
CA LYS A 23 19.48 2.95 -36.16
C LYS A 23 18.83 1.68 -36.70
N GLY A 24 17.77 1.86 -37.49
CA GLY A 24 17.20 0.80 -38.31
C GLY A 24 18.04 0.55 -39.55
N GLY A 25 17.83 -0.60 -40.18
CA GLY A 25 18.40 -0.89 -41.50
C GLY A 25 17.83 0.01 -42.60
N ILE A 26 18.46 -0.07 -43.78
CA ILE A 26 18.14 0.76 -44.94
C ILE A 26 17.53 -0.02 -46.12
N LYS A 27 17.16 -1.29 -45.93
CA LYS A 27 16.68 -2.18 -47.02
C LYS A 27 15.22 -1.93 -47.42
N GLY A 28 14.50 -1.08 -46.70
CA GLY A 28 13.09 -0.77 -46.92
C GLY A 28 12.12 -1.88 -46.49
N ASN A 29 12.55 -2.85 -45.68
CA ASN A 29 11.74 -4.02 -45.31
C ASN A 29 11.62 -4.21 -43.79
N VAL A 30 10.82 -5.18 -43.38
CA VAL A 30 10.57 -5.45 -41.95
C VAL A 30 11.82 -5.91 -41.19
N GLY A 31 12.85 -6.38 -41.89
CA GLY A 31 14.15 -6.75 -41.34
C GLY A 31 15.02 -5.57 -40.94
N ASP A 32 14.65 -4.34 -41.31
CA ASP A 32 15.32 -3.11 -40.86
C ASP A 32 15.02 -2.76 -39.40
N ASP A 33 14.12 -3.49 -38.76
CA ASP A 33 13.79 -3.30 -37.36
C ASP A 33 14.96 -3.70 -36.43
N PRO A 34 15.45 -2.79 -35.57
CA PRO A 34 16.66 -3.02 -34.79
C PRO A 34 16.46 -4.03 -33.65
N PHE A 35 15.24 -4.25 -33.20
CA PHE A 35 14.97 -5.07 -32.01
C PHE A 35 15.19 -6.56 -32.23
N LYS A 36 15.18 -7.02 -33.49
CA LYS A 36 15.60 -8.40 -33.79
C LYS A 36 17.07 -8.62 -33.46
N LYS A 37 17.93 -7.63 -33.72
CA LYS A 37 19.37 -7.68 -33.40
C LYS A 37 19.64 -7.43 -31.92
N LEU A 38 19.02 -6.38 -31.35
CA LEU A 38 19.21 -6.00 -29.95
C LEU A 38 18.64 -7.03 -28.97
N PHE A 39 17.43 -7.54 -29.25
CA PHE A 39 16.64 -8.30 -28.28
C PHE A 39 16.07 -9.62 -28.83
N ASN A 40 16.37 -10.02 -30.07
CA ASN A 40 15.81 -11.24 -30.65
C ASN A 40 14.27 -11.37 -30.54
N VAL A 41 13.55 -10.24 -30.60
CA VAL A 41 12.08 -10.17 -30.60
C VAL A 41 11.53 -10.01 -32.02
N GLY A 42 10.21 -10.10 -32.17
CA GLY A 42 9.53 -9.80 -33.44
C GLY A 42 9.76 -8.36 -33.89
N ASN A 43 9.45 -8.06 -35.16
CA ASN A 43 9.79 -6.81 -35.85
C ASN A 43 8.62 -5.79 -35.97
N ALA A 44 7.53 -6.02 -35.21
CA ALA A 44 6.35 -5.18 -35.26
C ALA A 44 5.57 -5.17 -33.93
N GLY A 45 4.88 -4.06 -33.66
CA GLY A 45 4.07 -3.85 -32.45
C GLY A 45 4.80 -3.01 -31.40
N GLY A 46 3.99 -2.33 -30.57
CA GLY A 46 4.47 -1.50 -29.46
C GLY A 46 4.96 -2.33 -28.27
N ILE A 47 4.33 -3.47 -27.98
CA ILE A 47 4.72 -4.40 -26.92
C ILE A 47 5.30 -5.65 -27.57
N ARG A 48 6.52 -6.02 -27.20
CA ARG A 48 7.24 -7.16 -27.77
C ARG A 48 7.80 -8.04 -26.68
N THR A 49 7.14 -9.16 -26.43
CA THR A 49 7.52 -10.14 -25.41
C THR A 49 8.49 -11.16 -25.97
N LYS A 50 9.50 -11.51 -25.18
CA LYS A 50 10.37 -12.66 -25.42
C LYS A 50 10.13 -13.75 -24.38
N ILE A 51 10.06 -14.98 -24.86
CA ILE A 51 9.98 -16.18 -24.02
C ILE A 51 11.37 -16.80 -23.93
N SER A 52 11.77 -17.18 -22.72
CA SER A 52 13.02 -17.90 -22.42
C SER A 52 12.88 -19.40 -22.76
N LYS A 53 13.98 -20.14 -22.70
CA LYS A 53 14.00 -21.59 -22.94
C LYS A 53 13.21 -22.39 -21.90
N ASP A 54 13.06 -21.86 -20.69
CA ASP A 54 12.27 -22.45 -19.61
C ASP A 54 10.74 -22.27 -19.81
N GLY A 55 10.31 -21.56 -20.85
CA GLY A 55 8.90 -21.31 -21.16
C GLY A 55 8.30 -20.05 -20.52
N ASN A 56 9.06 -19.36 -19.66
CA ASN A 56 8.63 -18.14 -19.00
C ASN A 56 8.97 -16.88 -19.82
N ILE A 57 8.39 -15.74 -19.45
CA ILE A 57 8.72 -14.46 -20.06
C ILE A 57 10.14 -14.06 -19.62
N ALA A 58 11.05 -13.94 -20.59
CA ALA A 58 12.41 -13.46 -20.36
C ALA A 58 12.42 -11.95 -20.11
N TYR A 59 11.72 -11.20 -20.96
CA TYR A 59 11.63 -9.73 -20.92
C TYR A 59 10.57 -9.21 -21.89
N ILE A 60 10.25 -7.93 -21.75
CA ILE A 60 9.39 -7.19 -22.68
C ILE A 60 10.12 -5.95 -23.18
N VAL A 61 10.00 -5.66 -24.47
CA VAL A 61 10.36 -4.36 -25.03
C VAL A 61 9.08 -3.58 -25.30
N ILE A 62 8.96 -2.41 -24.69
CA ILE A 62 7.87 -1.47 -24.96
C ILE A 62 8.39 -0.29 -25.77
N ILE A 63 7.61 0.06 -26.79
CA ILE A 63 7.96 1.09 -27.78
C ILE A 63 6.84 2.10 -27.78
N SER A 64 7.18 3.36 -27.56
CA SER A 64 6.30 4.49 -27.77
C SER A 64 6.55 5.10 -29.14
N ASN A 65 5.47 5.53 -29.78
CA ASN A 65 5.53 6.28 -31.03
C ASN A 65 4.83 7.61 -30.80
N SER A 66 5.52 8.71 -31.06
CA SER A 66 5.02 10.08 -30.96
C SER A 66 4.13 10.38 -32.18
N SER A 67 2.95 9.76 -32.23
CA SER A 67 1.91 10.11 -33.20
C SER A 67 0.76 10.84 -32.52
N ASN A 68 0.53 12.10 -32.89
CA ASN A 68 -0.52 12.97 -32.34
C ASN A 68 -1.96 12.47 -32.58
N SER A 69 -2.14 11.41 -33.38
CA SER A 69 -3.45 10.85 -33.73
C SER A 69 -3.83 9.60 -32.92
N ASP A 70 -3.00 9.15 -31.98
CA ASP A 70 -3.36 8.00 -31.14
C ASP A 70 -4.38 8.43 -30.08
N ILE A 71 -5.50 7.71 -30.00
CA ILE A 71 -6.56 7.92 -29.00
C ILE A 71 -6.08 7.66 -27.56
N TYR A 72 -4.95 6.96 -27.45
CA TYR A 72 -4.26 6.64 -26.21
C TYR A 72 -2.78 7.04 -26.33
N PRO A 73 -2.45 8.34 -26.21
CA PRO A 73 -1.09 8.81 -26.39
C PRO A 73 -0.24 8.43 -25.19
N ASN A 74 0.81 7.65 -25.43
CA ASN A 74 1.85 7.41 -24.44
C ASN A 74 2.55 8.73 -24.10
N ASN A 75 2.91 8.91 -22.83
CA ASN A 75 3.55 10.12 -22.36
C ASN A 75 4.65 9.78 -21.37
N TYR A 76 5.89 10.15 -21.70
CA TYR A 76 7.02 10.07 -20.79
C TYR A 76 7.35 11.48 -20.29
N ASN A 77 7.42 11.65 -18.97
CA ASN A 77 7.78 12.90 -18.34
C ASN A 77 9.22 12.80 -17.82
N ASP A 78 10.16 13.51 -18.48
CA ASP A 78 11.59 13.45 -18.12
C ASP A 78 11.85 13.96 -16.68
N ASP A 79 11.10 14.94 -16.18
CA ASP A 79 11.31 15.51 -14.83
C ASP A 79 10.95 14.53 -13.71
N THR A 80 9.88 13.75 -13.92
CA THR A 80 9.40 12.77 -12.92
C THR A 80 9.90 11.36 -13.20
N SER A 81 10.48 11.13 -14.39
CA SER A 81 10.83 9.81 -14.91
C SER A 81 9.65 8.83 -14.91
N ILE A 82 8.41 9.34 -15.01
CA ILE A 82 7.20 8.53 -15.08
C ILE A 82 6.77 8.39 -16.53
N LEU A 83 6.58 7.15 -16.96
CA LEU A 83 5.97 6.79 -18.24
C LEU A 83 4.52 6.38 -18.01
N THR A 84 3.59 7.06 -18.69
CA THR A 84 2.24 6.58 -18.93
C THR A 84 2.22 5.83 -20.26
N TYR A 85 2.02 4.51 -20.20
CA TYR A 85 2.02 3.63 -21.36
C TYR A 85 0.66 2.96 -21.55
N TYR A 86 0.08 3.07 -22.73
CA TYR A 86 -1.15 2.43 -23.10
C TYR A 86 -0.92 1.11 -23.83
N GLY A 87 -1.78 0.16 -23.52
CA GLY A 87 -1.75 -1.20 -23.98
C GLY A 87 -1.94 -1.42 -25.50
N ASP A 88 -1.89 -2.67 -25.94
CA ASP A 88 -2.03 -3.05 -27.35
C ASP A 88 -3.49 -3.34 -27.80
N GLN A 89 -4.51 -3.05 -26.98
CA GLN A 89 -5.92 -3.14 -27.37
C GLN A 89 -6.35 -1.87 -28.12
N LYS A 90 -6.79 -2.03 -29.37
CA LYS A 90 -7.29 -0.96 -30.23
C LYS A 90 -8.64 -1.25 -30.88
N ASP A 91 -9.19 -2.46 -30.69
CA ASP A 91 -10.46 -2.87 -31.29
C ASP A 91 -11.63 -2.40 -30.44
N SER A 92 -12.71 -1.97 -31.10
CA SER A 92 -13.96 -1.60 -30.43
C SER A 92 -14.68 -2.83 -29.88
N ASN A 93 -15.38 -2.66 -28.75
CA ASN A 93 -16.21 -3.68 -28.11
C ASN A 93 -15.49 -4.97 -27.68
N LYS A 94 -14.16 -4.95 -27.57
CA LYS A 94 -13.37 -6.05 -26.98
C LYS A 94 -12.93 -5.73 -25.56
N ASP A 95 -12.72 -6.77 -24.77
CA ASP A 95 -12.10 -6.63 -23.46
C ASP A 95 -10.68 -6.08 -23.61
N ALA A 96 -10.26 -5.23 -22.65
CA ALA A 96 -8.91 -4.67 -22.64
C ALA A 96 -7.83 -5.76 -22.62
N ILE A 97 -8.08 -6.93 -22.04
CA ILE A 97 -7.09 -8.01 -21.99
C ILE A 97 -6.97 -8.80 -23.31
N ASP A 98 -8.01 -8.79 -24.15
CA ASP A 98 -8.13 -9.65 -25.33
C ASP A 98 -7.40 -9.07 -26.55
N THR A 99 -6.09 -9.34 -26.62
CA THR A 99 -5.19 -8.79 -27.63
C THR A 99 -4.47 -9.90 -28.40
N LYS A 100 -4.36 -9.75 -29.72
CA LYS A 100 -3.73 -10.76 -30.60
C LYS A 100 -2.29 -11.08 -30.20
N LYS A 101 -1.53 -10.07 -29.78
CA LYS A 101 -0.13 -10.21 -29.35
C LYS A 101 0.02 -10.42 -27.83
N ARG A 102 -1.09 -10.43 -27.09
CA ARG A 102 -1.14 -10.63 -25.63
C ARG A 102 -0.34 -9.59 -24.85
N GLY A 103 -0.09 -8.39 -25.41
CA GLY A 103 0.73 -7.37 -24.76
C GLY A 103 0.13 -6.92 -23.44
N ASN A 104 -1.17 -6.61 -23.43
CA ASN A 104 -1.93 -6.27 -22.22
C ASN A 104 -1.91 -7.39 -21.19
N LYS A 105 -2.07 -8.63 -21.63
CA LYS A 105 -2.01 -9.79 -20.73
C LYS A 105 -0.64 -9.90 -20.06
N ASN A 106 0.44 -9.77 -20.82
CA ASN A 106 1.80 -9.94 -20.32
C ASN A 106 2.24 -8.78 -19.42
N LEU A 107 1.87 -7.52 -19.76
CA LEU A 107 2.12 -6.37 -18.90
C LEU A 107 1.28 -6.45 -17.62
N LYS A 108 0.00 -6.79 -17.71
CA LYS A 108 -0.84 -6.98 -16.51
C LYS A 108 -0.27 -8.05 -15.58
N TYR A 109 0.16 -9.19 -16.15
CA TYR A 109 0.82 -10.25 -15.39
C TYR A 109 2.06 -9.73 -14.63
N LEU A 110 2.89 -8.88 -15.25
CA LEU A 110 4.02 -8.25 -14.56
C LEU A 110 3.59 -7.38 -13.38
N PHE A 111 2.58 -6.52 -13.56
CA PHE A 111 2.07 -5.69 -12.47
C PHE A 111 1.45 -6.55 -11.35
N ASP A 112 0.73 -7.61 -11.70
CA ASP A 112 0.16 -8.55 -10.73
C ASP A 112 1.27 -9.25 -9.93
N LEU A 113 2.37 -9.66 -10.57
CA LEU A 113 3.54 -10.24 -9.90
C LEU A 113 4.15 -9.26 -8.88
N VAL A 114 4.37 -8.01 -9.30
CA VAL A 114 5.07 -7.00 -8.48
C VAL A 114 4.25 -6.53 -7.29
N TYR A 115 2.93 -6.48 -7.45
CA TYR A 115 2.01 -6.09 -6.38
C TYR A 115 1.48 -7.29 -5.58
N GLY A 116 2.07 -8.48 -5.73
CA GLY A 116 1.73 -9.67 -4.94
C GLY A 116 0.30 -10.16 -5.14
N LYS A 117 -0.26 -9.98 -6.33
CA LYS A 117 -1.62 -10.44 -6.70
C LYS A 117 -1.63 -11.89 -7.21
N LEU A 118 -0.45 -12.51 -7.33
CA LEU A 118 -0.26 -13.89 -7.78
C LEU A 118 0.53 -14.67 -6.73
N GLU A 119 0.13 -15.92 -6.50
CA GLU A 119 0.80 -16.87 -5.60
C GLU A 119 1.92 -17.64 -6.32
N GLU A 120 2.63 -16.96 -7.22
CA GLU A 120 3.71 -17.53 -8.03
C GLU A 120 5.08 -17.12 -7.46
N ASP A 121 5.91 -18.12 -7.13
CA ASP A 121 7.29 -17.96 -6.72
C ASP A 121 8.21 -17.71 -7.93
N ILE A 122 7.95 -16.59 -8.61
CA ILE A 122 8.73 -16.12 -9.76
C ILE A 122 9.04 -14.63 -9.59
N ASN A 123 10.28 -14.26 -9.86
CA ASN A 123 10.70 -12.86 -9.85
C ASN A 123 10.16 -12.11 -11.07
N PRO A 124 9.91 -10.79 -10.94
CA PRO A 124 9.51 -9.97 -12.08
C PRO A 124 10.61 -9.97 -13.17
N PHE A 125 10.17 -9.87 -14.43
CA PHE A 125 11.06 -9.78 -15.59
C PHE A 125 11.24 -8.31 -16.05
N PRO A 126 12.38 -7.97 -16.69
CA PRO A 126 12.66 -6.60 -17.08
C PRO A 126 11.82 -6.14 -18.27
N VAL A 127 11.54 -4.83 -18.26
CA VAL A 127 10.88 -4.13 -19.37
C VAL A 127 11.83 -3.04 -19.88
N PHE A 128 12.12 -3.05 -21.18
CA PHE A 128 13.00 -2.08 -21.82
C PHE A 128 12.16 -1.06 -22.60
N TYR A 129 12.35 0.23 -22.32
CA TYR A 129 11.57 1.31 -22.95
C TYR A 129 12.34 2.04 -24.05
N PHE A 130 11.71 2.15 -25.21
CA PHE A 130 12.21 2.89 -26.37
C PHE A 130 11.17 3.87 -26.91
N GLU A 131 11.66 4.98 -27.46
CA GLU A 131 10.87 5.94 -28.23
C GLU A 131 11.29 5.91 -29.69
N LYS A 132 10.31 5.83 -30.60
CA LYS A 132 10.59 6.00 -32.02
C LYS A 132 11.03 7.44 -32.29
N ILE A 133 12.06 7.62 -33.11
CA ILE A 133 12.49 8.93 -33.59
C ILE A 133 12.35 9.07 -35.09
N GLY A 134 11.93 10.26 -35.52
CA GLY A 134 11.75 10.60 -36.92
C GLY A 134 10.54 9.93 -37.58
N ASN A 135 10.10 10.55 -38.67
CA ASN A 135 8.95 10.08 -39.44
C ASN A 135 9.31 9.03 -40.49
N GLN A 136 10.60 8.90 -40.81
CA GLN A 136 11.13 7.96 -41.80
C GLN A 136 12.09 6.96 -41.15
N GLY A 137 12.06 5.71 -41.63
CA GLY A 137 12.89 4.64 -41.10
C GLY A 137 12.42 4.06 -39.76
N ARG A 138 13.33 3.31 -39.12
CA ARG A 138 13.10 2.53 -37.89
C ARG A 138 14.18 2.84 -36.85
N ASN A 139 14.30 4.11 -36.50
CA ASN A 139 15.27 4.59 -35.52
C ASN A 139 14.59 4.76 -34.17
N TYR A 140 15.29 4.42 -33.09
CA TYR A 140 14.73 4.47 -31.75
C TYR A 140 15.74 5.04 -30.74
N ILE A 141 15.24 5.76 -29.75
CA ILE A 141 16.01 6.16 -28.57
C ILE A 141 15.71 5.19 -27.43
N TYR A 142 16.76 4.67 -26.78
CA TYR A 142 16.58 3.95 -25.52
C TYR A 142 16.36 4.93 -24.38
N LYS A 143 15.28 4.77 -23.62
CA LYS A 143 14.96 5.65 -22.48
C LYS A 143 15.37 5.05 -21.14
N GLY A 144 15.34 3.73 -20.99
CA GLY A 144 15.74 3.07 -19.74
C GLY A 144 15.00 1.76 -19.47
N LEU A 145 15.25 1.19 -18.29
CA LEU A 145 14.43 0.12 -17.73
C LEU A 145 13.14 0.71 -17.18
N ALA A 146 12.01 0.11 -17.55
CA ALA A 146 10.70 0.49 -17.08
C ALA A 146 10.28 -0.41 -15.91
N PHE A 147 10.32 0.13 -14.70
CA PHE A 147 9.87 -0.55 -13.50
C PHE A 147 8.35 -0.41 -13.35
N PRO A 148 7.60 -1.50 -13.14
CA PRO A 148 6.13 -1.52 -13.14
C PRO A 148 5.54 -1.02 -11.81
N TYR A 149 6.03 0.12 -11.31
CA TYR A 149 5.51 0.80 -10.13
C TYR A 149 5.81 2.29 -10.23
N VAL A 150 5.10 3.08 -9.44
CA VAL A 150 5.44 4.49 -9.14
C VAL A 150 5.43 4.65 -7.64
N LYS A 151 6.46 5.30 -7.10
CA LYS A 151 6.62 5.49 -5.66
C LYS A 151 5.36 6.15 -5.08
N ASN A 152 4.83 5.57 -4.00
CA ASN A 152 3.62 5.99 -3.29
C ASN A 152 2.29 5.79 -4.02
N LEU A 153 2.26 5.17 -5.21
CA LEU A 153 1.02 4.81 -5.90
C LEU A 153 0.65 3.34 -5.68
N LYS A 154 -0.63 3.08 -5.49
CA LYS A 154 -1.20 1.74 -5.32
C LYS A 154 -1.40 1.06 -6.68
N TYR A 155 -1.64 -0.26 -6.63
CA TYR A 155 -1.91 -1.08 -7.82
C TYR A 155 -3.01 -0.49 -8.71
N GLU A 156 -4.12 -0.06 -8.10
CA GLU A 156 -5.27 0.51 -8.81
C GLU A 156 -4.96 1.87 -9.47
N GLU A 157 -3.89 2.54 -9.05
CA GLU A 157 -3.45 3.81 -9.61
C GLU A 157 -2.44 3.59 -10.75
N VAL A 158 -1.62 2.54 -10.70
CA VAL A 158 -0.60 2.28 -11.72
C VAL A 158 -1.05 1.34 -12.84
N CYS A 159 -2.09 0.54 -12.62
CA CYS A 159 -2.64 -0.39 -13.61
C CYS A 159 -4.16 -0.19 -13.73
N GLN A 160 -4.58 0.59 -14.72
CA GLN A 160 -5.96 1.02 -14.89
C GLN A 160 -6.52 0.59 -16.25
N ILE A 161 -7.83 0.35 -16.32
CA ILE A 161 -8.54 0.28 -17.60
C ILE A 161 -9.08 1.68 -17.93
N LYS A 162 -8.73 2.20 -19.10
CA LYS A 162 -9.30 3.41 -19.68
C LYS A 162 -10.25 3.04 -20.81
N ARG A 163 -11.31 3.84 -20.97
CA ARG A 163 -12.32 3.66 -22.01
C ARG A 163 -12.45 4.96 -22.81
N ASN A 164 -12.37 4.85 -24.11
CA ASN A 164 -12.53 5.95 -25.05
C ASN A 164 -13.23 5.40 -26.31
N ASN A 165 -14.34 6.01 -26.73
CA ASN A 165 -15.09 5.64 -27.94
C ASN A 165 -15.30 4.12 -28.13
N ASN A 166 -15.83 3.44 -27.10
CA ASN A 166 -16.08 1.98 -27.06
C ASN A 166 -14.84 1.08 -27.16
N ILE A 167 -13.64 1.64 -27.06
CA ILE A 167 -12.37 0.91 -26.98
C ILE A 167 -11.90 0.94 -25.53
N SER A 168 -11.83 -0.22 -24.89
CA SER A 168 -11.24 -0.37 -23.55
C SER A 168 -9.79 -0.78 -23.69
N ASN A 169 -8.86 -0.09 -23.03
CA ASN A 169 -7.44 -0.43 -23.06
C ASN A 169 -6.81 -0.27 -21.66
N TYR A 170 -5.70 -0.93 -21.41
CA TYR A 170 -4.93 -0.71 -20.18
C TYR A 170 -4.08 0.56 -20.28
N GLN A 171 -3.97 1.26 -19.17
CA GLN A 171 -2.99 2.29 -18.88
C GLN A 171 -2.08 1.76 -17.77
N PHE A 172 -0.79 1.69 -18.06
CA PHE A 172 0.27 1.28 -17.15
C PHE A 172 1.15 2.48 -16.82
N LEU A 173 1.44 2.69 -15.54
CA LEU A 173 2.43 3.67 -15.09
C LEU A 173 3.73 2.96 -14.72
N PHE A 174 4.82 3.38 -15.34
CA PHE A 174 6.16 2.88 -15.06
C PHE A 174 7.04 4.00 -14.50
N THR A 175 7.96 3.64 -13.61
CA THR A 175 9.13 4.46 -13.29
C THR A 175 10.26 4.06 -14.22
N ILE A 176 10.83 5.01 -14.95
CA ILE A 176 11.96 4.77 -15.85
C ILE A 176 13.27 5.01 -15.10
N ASP A 177 14.16 4.02 -15.14
CA ASP A 177 15.53 4.15 -14.67
C ASP A 177 16.46 4.24 -15.87
N ASN A 178 17.22 5.33 -15.92
CA ASN A 178 18.15 5.66 -16.99
C ASN A 178 19.60 5.27 -16.63
N SER A 179 19.79 4.15 -15.95
CA SER A 179 21.12 3.53 -15.83
C SER A 179 21.55 2.90 -17.15
N GLU A 180 22.86 2.97 -17.44
CA GLU A 180 23.46 2.25 -18.55
C GLU A 180 23.54 0.75 -18.24
N ILE A 181 23.25 -0.08 -19.26
CA ILE A 181 23.20 -1.53 -19.09
C ILE A 181 24.04 -2.22 -20.16
N SER A 182 24.98 -3.05 -19.69
CA SER A 182 25.63 -4.04 -20.56
C SER A 182 24.61 -5.10 -20.96
N THR A 183 24.16 -5.02 -22.19
CA THR A 183 22.89 -5.62 -22.60
C THR A 183 23.05 -7.07 -23.04
N ARG A 184 24.18 -7.42 -23.67
CA ARG A 184 24.35 -8.74 -24.29
C ARG A 184 24.31 -9.87 -23.26
N ASN A 185 25.16 -9.80 -22.24
CA ASN A 185 25.24 -10.87 -21.23
C ASN A 185 23.94 -10.97 -20.43
N PHE A 186 23.32 -9.83 -20.10
CA PHE A 186 22.05 -9.83 -19.37
C PHE A 186 20.91 -10.46 -20.20
N ILE A 187 20.77 -10.11 -21.48
CA ILE A 187 19.78 -10.73 -22.36
C ILE A 187 20.07 -12.22 -22.52
N GLU A 188 21.33 -12.62 -22.68
CA GLU A 188 21.68 -14.04 -22.82
C GLU A 188 21.35 -14.86 -21.58
N ASP A 189 21.60 -14.33 -20.38
CA ASP A 189 21.19 -14.95 -19.13
C ASP A 189 19.68 -15.20 -19.13
N LEU A 190 18.88 -14.15 -19.38
CA LEU A 190 17.42 -14.21 -19.42
C LEU A 190 16.86 -15.14 -20.50
N LEU A 191 17.57 -15.31 -21.62
CA LEU A 191 17.17 -16.23 -22.69
C LEU A 191 17.45 -17.70 -22.36
N ARG A 192 18.42 -17.97 -21.49
CA ARG A 192 18.75 -19.32 -21.02
C ARG A 192 17.80 -19.75 -19.89
N ASP A 193 17.56 -18.84 -18.96
CA ASP A 193 16.72 -19.01 -17.77
C ASP A 193 16.15 -17.64 -17.42
N SER A 194 14.81 -17.51 -17.39
CA SER A 194 14.15 -16.22 -17.17
C SER A 194 14.40 -15.63 -15.78
N GLN A 195 15.01 -16.40 -14.86
CA GLN A 195 15.32 -16.01 -13.49
C GLN A 195 16.82 -15.84 -13.25
N ASN A 196 17.64 -16.04 -14.28
CA ASN A 196 19.07 -15.78 -14.18
C ASN A 196 19.36 -14.28 -14.32
N PHE A 197 19.63 -13.63 -13.19
CA PHE A 197 19.96 -12.21 -13.12
C PHE A 197 21.46 -11.94 -12.89
N TYR A 198 22.35 -12.90 -13.15
CA TYR A 198 23.78 -12.76 -12.84
C TYR A 198 24.40 -11.48 -13.43
N ASN A 199 24.15 -11.19 -14.71
CA ASN A 199 24.61 -9.97 -15.38
C ASN A 199 23.60 -8.81 -15.35
N ALA A 200 22.51 -8.91 -14.58
CA ALA A 200 21.54 -7.82 -14.45
C ALA A 200 22.16 -6.59 -13.75
N PRO A 201 21.72 -5.37 -14.08
CA PRO A 201 22.15 -4.17 -13.37
C PRO A 201 21.63 -4.20 -11.91
N ASN A 202 22.38 -3.60 -10.99
CA ASN A 202 22.13 -3.72 -9.54
C ASN A 202 20.76 -3.19 -9.13
N ASN A 203 20.28 -2.11 -9.75
CA ASN A 203 18.93 -1.59 -9.52
C ASN A 203 17.84 -2.63 -9.84
N PHE A 204 17.99 -3.41 -10.91
CA PHE A 204 17.05 -4.47 -11.26
C PHE A 204 17.17 -5.67 -10.32
N LYS A 205 18.40 -6.06 -9.93
CA LYS A 205 18.62 -7.11 -8.91
C LYS A 205 17.93 -6.75 -7.60
N ASN A 206 18.19 -5.54 -7.09
CA ASN A 206 17.59 -5.05 -5.85
C ASN A 206 16.05 -5.02 -5.96
N PHE A 207 15.52 -4.58 -7.10
CA PHE A 207 14.07 -4.58 -7.35
C PHE A 207 13.47 -6.00 -7.36
N ALA A 208 14.12 -6.95 -8.01
CA ALA A 208 13.69 -8.34 -8.04
C ALA A 208 13.68 -8.92 -6.62
N GLU A 209 14.79 -8.76 -5.88
CA GLU A 209 14.93 -9.20 -4.49
C GLU A 209 13.92 -8.54 -3.55
N ASP A 210 13.70 -7.22 -3.66
CA ASP A 210 12.69 -6.49 -2.87
C ASP A 210 11.28 -7.03 -3.13
N THR A 211 10.99 -7.39 -4.39
CA THR A 211 9.72 -8.01 -4.78
C THR A 211 9.60 -9.41 -4.17
N THR A 212 10.67 -10.21 -4.19
CA THR A 212 10.70 -11.52 -3.50
C THR A 212 10.48 -11.34 -1.99
N GLN A 213 11.14 -10.38 -1.35
CA GLN A 213 10.95 -10.08 0.07
C GLN A 213 9.53 -9.59 0.37
N PHE A 214 8.93 -8.82 -0.54
CA PHE A 214 7.54 -8.40 -0.44
C PHE A 214 6.58 -9.60 -0.55
N LYS A 215 6.81 -10.52 -1.50
CA LYS A 215 6.07 -11.78 -1.63
C LYS A 215 6.23 -12.68 -0.41
N LEU A 216 7.46 -12.90 0.06
CA LEU A 216 7.76 -13.65 1.28
C LEU A 216 7.09 -13.01 2.51
N LYS A 217 7.02 -11.67 2.61
CA LYS A 217 6.24 -10.97 3.65
C LYS A 217 4.74 -11.23 3.53
N ILE A 218 4.18 -11.32 2.32
CA ILE A 218 2.76 -11.64 2.09
C ILE A 218 2.46 -13.11 2.42
N GLU A 219 3.28 -14.05 1.95
CA GLU A 219 3.08 -15.49 2.16
C GLU A 219 3.30 -15.88 3.63
N THR A 220 4.34 -15.37 4.28
CA THR A 220 4.51 -15.52 5.74
C THR A 220 3.39 -14.80 6.52
N SER A 221 2.67 -13.85 5.89
CA SER A 221 1.50 -13.19 6.46
C SER A 221 0.17 -13.92 6.31
N SER A 222 0.06 -14.99 5.51
CA SER A 222 -1.24 -15.63 5.29
C SER A 222 -1.56 -16.73 6.31
N LEU A 223 -0.58 -17.54 6.75
CA LEU A 223 -0.81 -18.64 7.70
C LEU A 223 -0.34 -18.35 9.14
N HIS A 224 0.69 -17.52 9.32
CA HIS A 224 1.37 -17.34 10.62
C HIS A 224 1.00 -16.02 11.34
N THR A 225 0.46 -15.04 10.61
CA THR A 225 0.19 -13.67 11.11
C THR A 225 -0.99 -13.55 12.05
N LYS A 226 -1.93 -14.49 12.07
CA LYS A 226 -3.02 -14.43 13.06
C LYS A 226 -2.51 -14.62 14.49
N TYR A 227 -1.42 -15.36 14.69
CA TYR A 227 -0.98 -15.78 16.02
C TYR A 227 0.39 -15.23 16.46
N LEU A 228 1.31 -14.91 15.53
CA LEU A 228 2.66 -14.46 15.92
C LEU A 228 2.90 -12.94 15.93
N ASN A 229 2.07 -12.13 15.25
CA ASN A 229 2.23 -10.66 15.23
C ASN A 229 1.95 -9.98 16.58
N LEU A 230 1.51 -10.73 17.59
CA LEU A 230 1.39 -10.25 18.97
C LEU A 230 2.73 -10.24 19.73
N PHE A 231 3.78 -10.93 19.24
CA PHE A 231 4.92 -11.26 20.10
C PHE A 231 6.31 -10.77 19.67
N LEU A 232 6.61 -10.41 18.40
CA LEU A 232 8.03 -10.38 17.99
C LEU A 232 8.65 -9.17 17.25
N ASN A 233 7.99 -8.06 16.89
CA ASN A 233 8.75 -6.93 16.31
C ASN A 233 8.31 -5.52 16.74
N ASN A 234 9.25 -4.81 17.38
CA ASN A 234 9.10 -3.56 18.14
C ASN A 234 9.24 -2.25 17.32
N TYR A 235 9.16 -2.24 15.99
CA TYR A 235 9.19 -1.00 15.22
C TYR A 235 8.25 -1.02 14.01
N VAL A 236 7.33 -0.04 13.99
CA VAL A 236 6.38 0.27 12.91
C VAL A 236 6.74 1.65 12.35
N LYS A 237 6.88 1.79 11.03
CA LYS A 237 7.13 3.08 10.38
C LYS A 237 5.83 3.90 10.34
N THR A 238 5.84 5.08 10.96
CA THR A 238 4.70 6.01 11.01
C THR A 238 4.93 7.25 10.13
N SER A 239 3.85 7.95 9.78
CA SER A 239 3.89 9.22 9.04
C SER A 239 2.84 10.18 9.61
N GLU A 240 3.14 11.47 9.64
CA GLU A 240 2.24 12.52 10.10
C GLU A 240 1.53 13.21 8.94
N ILE A 241 0.26 13.59 9.15
CA ILE A 241 -0.55 14.35 8.21
C ILE A 241 -1.15 15.53 8.99
N ILE A 242 -0.93 16.76 8.53
CA ILE A 242 -1.53 17.95 9.13
C ILE A 242 -2.99 18.02 8.69
N ARG A 243 -3.90 18.08 9.67
CA ARG A 243 -5.34 18.32 9.47
C ARG A 243 -5.80 19.45 10.37
N ASP A 244 -6.54 20.40 9.83
CA ASP A 244 -7.25 21.39 10.64
C ASP A 244 -8.25 20.66 11.54
N SER A 245 -8.04 20.77 12.86
CA SER A 245 -8.90 20.14 13.87
C SER A 245 -9.65 21.21 14.65
N LYS A 246 -10.96 20.99 14.85
CA LYS A 246 -11.76 21.84 15.75
C LYS A 246 -11.22 21.68 17.18
N VAL A 247 -10.56 22.71 17.69
CA VAL A 247 -10.08 22.76 19.07
C VAL A 247 -11.26 22.93 20.02
N ARG A 248 -11.44 21.97 20.94
CA ARG A 248 -12.52 21.99 21.95
C ARG A 248 -12.14 22.91 23.11
N ILE A 249 -12.62 24.15 23.08
CA ILE A 249 -12.50 25.09 24.20
C ILE A 249 -13.25 24.52 25.43
N GLY A 250 -12.58 24.43 26.59
CA GLY A 250 -13.17 24.03 27.88
C GLY A 250 -12.80 22.64 28.43
N GLN A 251 -12.17 21.76 27.63
CA GLN A 251 -11.77 20.41 28.09
C GLN A 251 -10.62 20.46 29.12
N ASP A 252 -9.75 21.47 29.02
CA ASP A 252 -8.67 21.71 29.97
C ASP A 252 -9.17 22.10 31.37
N ASN A 253 -10.30 22.81 31.47
CA ASN A 253 -10.86 23.22 32.76
C ASN A 253 -11.52 22.06 33.51
N ILE A 254 -12.12 21.11 32.78
CA ILE A 254 -12.70 19.88 33.36
C ILE A 254 -11.57 18.98 33.87
N ARG A 255 -10.53 18.75 33.05
CA ARG A 255 -9.35 17.97 33.44
C ARG A 255 -8.66 18.57 34.66
N LYS A 256 -8.47 19.91 34.70
CA LYS A 256 -7.90 20.63 35.85
C LYS A 256 -8.74 20.46 37.13
N ASN A 257 -10.07 20.58 37.04
CA ASN A 257 -10.95 20.40 38.21
C ASN A 257 -10.96 18.96 38.75
N LEU A 258 -11.00 17.95 37.87
CA LEU A 258 -10.98 16.54 38.27
C LEU A 258 -9.64 16.12 38.89
N LEU A 259 -8.53 16.56 38.30
CA LEU A 259 -7.19 16.37 38.86
C LEU A 259 -7.07 17.00 40.25
N TYR A 260 -7.66 18.19 40.47
CA TYR A 260 -7.59 18.87 41.75
C TYR A 260 -8.37 18.15 42.87
N GLN A 261 -9.55 17.58 42.55
CA GLN A 261 -10.46 16.99 43.55
C GLN A 261 -10.17 15.52 43.91
N ARG A 262 -9.94 14.63 42.93
CA ARG A 262 -9.81 13.19 43.21
C ARG A 262 -8.36 12.74 43.30
N ARG A 263 -7.44 13.44 42.64
CA ARG A 263 -5.95 13.31 42.66
C ARG A 263 -5.36 11.95 42.30
N LYS A 264 -6.12 10.86 42.38
CA LYS A 264 -5.68 9.51 42.10
C LYS A 264 -6.71 8.69 41.33
N CYS A 265 -6.23 7.67 40.65
CA CYS A 265 -7.06 6.69 39.96
C CYS A 265 -7.98 5.99 40.97
N GLU A 266 -9.28 5.95 40.69
CA GLU A 266 -10.30 5.33 41.54
C GLU A 266 -10.19 3.80 41.64
N ILE A 267 -9.31 3.17 40.84
CA ILE A 267 -9.12 1.70 40.81
C ILE A 267 -7.77 1.32 41.44
N CYS A 268 -6.64 1.76 40.88
CA CYS A 268 -5.31 1.41 41.43
C CYS A 268 -4.71 2.44 42.38
N GLY A 269 -5.28 3.65 42.48
CA GLY A 269 -4.72 4.69 43.35
C GLY A 269 -3.47 5.41 42.83
N ILE A 270 -3.03 5.17 41.58
CA ILE A 270 -1.97 5.99 40.95
C ILE A 270 -2.38 7.47 41.01
N ASP A 271 -1.48 8.35 41.46
CA ASP A 271 -1.75 9.78 41.67
C ASP A 271 -0.92 10.72 40.78
N SER A 272 -0.08 10.15 39.91
CA SER A 272 0.72 10.90 38.93
C SER A 272 -0.18 11.61 37.91
N PRO A 273 -0.29 12.96 37.91
CA PRO A 273 -1.31 13.68 37.14
C PRO A 273 -1.26 13.47 35.62
N PHE A 274 -0.07 13.18 35.07
CA PHE A 274 0.11 12.95 33.64
C PHE A 274 -0.42 11.58 33.17
N LEU A 275 -0.59 10.61 34.08
CA LEU A 275 -1.16 9.29 33.78
C LEU A 275 -2.68 9.25 33.98
N LEU A 276 -3.29 10.34 34.47
CA LEU A 276 -4.69 10.39 34.85
C LEU A 276 -5.56 10.99 33.74
N ILE A 277 -6.68 10.32 33.50
CA ILE A 277 -7.70 10.63 32.50
C ILE A 277 -9.05 10.81 33.19
N ALA A 278 -9.80 11.82 32.75
CA ALA A 278 -11.21 12.01 33.09
C ALA A 278 -12.06 11.11 32.17
N SER A 279 -12.26 9.87 32.61
CA SER A 279 -13.03 8.84 31.90
C SER A 279 -14.53 9.10 32.06
N HIS A 280 -15.28 9.17 30.95
CA HIS A 280 -16.72 9.43 31.01
C HIS A 280 -17.49 8.12 31.05
N ILE A 281 -18.43 7.98 31.99
CA ILE A 281 -19.30 6.80 32.10
C ILE A 281 -20.20 6.69 30.87
N ILE A 282 -20.83 7.79 30.47
CA ILE A 282 -21.52 7.94 29.20
C ILE A 282 -20.71 8.91 28.31
N PRO A 283 -20.13 8.43 27.20
CA PRO A 283 -19.41 9.29 26.27
C PRO A 283 -20.35 10.30 25.61
N TRP A 284 -19.94 11.58 25.58
CA TRP A 284 -20.72 12.65 24.96
C TRP A 284 -21.09 12.36 23.49
N SER A 285 -20.16 11.79 22.71
CA SER A 285 -20.41 11.43 21.31
C SER A 285 -21.52 10.37 21.13
N LYS A 286 -21.84 9.65 22.21
CA LYS A 286 -22.84 8.58 22.23
C LYS A 286 -24.06 8.94 23.06
N VAL A 287 -24.17 10.17 23.59
CA VAL A 287 -25.31 10.56 24.46
C VAL A 287 -26.66 10.32 23.77
N LYS A 288 -26.70 10.46 22.43
CA LYS A 288 -27.91 10.23 21.64
C LYS A 288 -28.42 8.78 21.67
N GLU A 289 -27.57 7.83 22.05
CA GLU A 289 -27.92 6.42 22.19
C GLU A 289 -28.66 6.13 23.52
N TYR A 290 -28.64 7.05 24.48
CA TYR A 290 -29.20 6.85 25.82
C TYR A 290 -30.44 7.73 26.01
N LYS A 291 -31.63 7.13 25.87
CA LYS A 291 -32.92 7.86 25.89
C LYS A 291 -33.07 8.77 27.11
N ASP A 292 -32.71 8.29 28.30
CA ASP A 292 -32.84 9.04 29.56
C ASP A 292 -31.88 10.24 29.68
N PHE A 293 -30.87 10.31 28.79
CA PHE A 293 -29.83 11.34 28.80
C PHE A 293 -29.77 12.18 27.51
N TYR A 294 -30.61 11.85 26.52
CA TYR A 294 -30.64 12.48 25.19
C TYR A 294 -30.77 14.01 25.28
N GLU A 295 -31.67 14.48 26.14
CA GLU A 295 -31.98 15.92 26.32
C GLU A 295 -30.95 16.68 27.18
N LEU A 296 -30.04 15.99 27.91
CA LEU A 296 -29.05 16.66 28.76
C LEU A 296 -27.92 17.35 27.96
N GLY A 297 -27.73 16.97 26.70
CA GLY A 297 -26.83 17.68 25.77
C GLY A 297 -25.43 17.95 26.33
N ASN A 298 -25.05 19.23 26.45
CA ASN A 298 -23.75 19.66 26.97
C ASN A 298 -23.61 19.52 28.49
N GLN A 299 -24.71 19.37 29.24
CA GLN A 299 -24.67 19.26 30.71
C GLN A 299 -23.97 17.96 31.16
N ILE A 300 -24.14 16.87 30.41
CA ILE A 300 -23.52 15.57 30.70
C ILE A 300 -21.98 15.61 30.58
N ARG A 301 -21.46 16.53 29.75
CA ARG A 301 -20.03 16.67 29.47
C ARG A 301 -19.28 17.30 30.65
N GLY A 302 -19.95 18.14 31.44
CA GLY A 302 -19.37 18.78 32.62
C GLY A 302 -19.71 18.09 33.95
N ASP A 303 -20.51 17.02 33.93
CA ASP A 303 -20.97 16.37 35.16
C ASP A 303 -19.90 15.47 35.75
N LEU A 304 -19.39 15.84 36.93
CA LEU A 304 -18.42 15.05 37.69
C LEU A 304 -18.96 13.68 38.12
N ASN A 305 -20.29 13.50 38.17
CA ASN A 305 -20.92 12.21 38.42
C ASN A 305 -20.96 11.33 37.17
N ASN A 306 -20.83 11.90 35.98
CA ASN A 306 -20.61 11.14 34.74
C ASN A 306 -19.11 10.85 34.50
N THR A 307 -18.25 11.14 35.48
CA THR A 307 -16.80 11.03 35.30
C THR A 307 -16.17 10.16 36.38
N LEU A 308 -15.22 9.33 35.96
CA LEU A 308 -14.24 8.65 36.81
C LEU A 308 -12.85 9.23 36.55
N LEU A 309 -12.03 9.36 37.60
CA LEU A 309 -10.61 9.64 37.44
C LEU A 309 -9.88 8.30 37.38
N LEU A 310 -9.39 7.93 36.20
CA LEU A 310 -8.75 6.64 35.95
C LEU A 310 -7.34 6.84 35.39
N CYS A 311 -6.47 5.83 35.51
CA CYS A 311 -5.25 5.80 34.72
C CYS A 311 -5.56 5.32 33.28
N GLU A 312 -4.63 5.51 32.35
CA GLU A 312 -4.84 5.15 30.94
C GLU A 312 -5.26 3.69 30.71
N THR A 313 -4.73 2.78 31.54
CA THR A 313 -5.06 1.35 31.43
C THR A 313 -6.50 1.09 31.87
N HIS A 314 -6.91 1.65 33.00
CA HIS A 314 -8.25 1.46 33.56
C HIS A 314 -9.33 2.17 32.75
N ASP A 315 -9.02 3.36 32.21
CA ASP A 315 -9.88 4.06 31.26
C ASP A 315 -10.19 3.18 30.04
N LYS A 316 -9.17 2.58 29.41
CA LYS A 316 -9.37 1.68 28.27
C LYS A 316 -10.17 0.42 28.61
N LEU A 317 -9.93 -0.18 29.79
CA LEU A 317 -10.71 -1.34 30.23
C LEU A 317 -12.18 -0.98 30.46
N PHE A 318 -12.43 0.19 31.05
CA PHE A 318 -13.76 0.69 31.33
C PHE A 318 -14.50 1.06 30.03
N ASP A 319 -13.93 1.92 29.19
CA ASP A 319 -14.50 2.36 27.89
C ASP A 319 -14.85 1.19 26.96
N ARG A 320 -14.03 0.13 26.97
CA ARG A 320 -14.27 -1.08 26.15
C ARG A 320 -15.24 -2.06 26.78
N HIS A 321 -15.68 -1.80 28.01
CA HIS A 321 -16.60 -2.61 28.80
C HIS A 321 -16.00 -3.97 29.19
N TYR A 322 -14.70 -4.00 29.48
CA TYR A 322 -14.05 -5.14 30.13
C TYR A 322 -14.13 -5.08 31.66
N ILE A 323 -14.35 -3.89 32.21
CA ILE A 323 -14.70 -3.69 33.63
C ILE A 323 -15.91 -2.76 33.73
N SER A 324 -16.70 -2.92 34.78
CA SER A 324 -17.80 -2.03 35.17
C SER A 324 -17.94 -2.07 36.69
N PHE A 325 -19.00 -1.48 37.25
CA PHE A 325 -19.32 -1.58 38.66
C PHE A 325 -20.77 -2.02 38.88
N ASP A 326 -20.99 -2.82 39.91
CA ASP A 326 -22.30 -3.28 40.36
C ASP A 326 -23.04 -2.18 41.15
N ILE A 327 -24.22 -2.51 41.68
CA ILE A 327 -25.13 -1.52 42.31
C ILE A 327 -24.56 -1.00 43.63
N ASN A 328 -23.65 -1.78 44.23
CA ASN A 328 -22.94 -1.43 45.45
C ASN A 328 -21.60 -0.74 45.14
N GLY A 329 -21.29 -0.52 43.86
CA GLY A 329 -20.04 0.05 43.40
C GLY A 329 -18.87 -0.94 43.42
N LYS A 330 -19.11 -2.24 43.62
CA LYS A 330 -18.08 -3.28 43.53
C LYS A 330 -17.72 -3.53 42.06
N ILE A 331 -16.45 -3.73 41.77
CA ILE A 331 -16.01 -3.95 40.40
C ILE A 331 -16.61 -5.24 39.82
N MET A 332 -17.05 -5.17 38.58
CA MET A 332 -17.42 -6.29 37.73
C MET A 332 -16.32 -6.44 36.68
N ILE A 333 -15.78 -7.65 36.52
CA ILE A 333 -14.69 -7.93 35.58
C ILE A 333 -15.20 -8.94 34.56
N SER A 334 -14.96 -8.64 33.28
CA SER A 334 -15.32 -9.50 32.15
C SER A 334 -14.58 -10.83 32.20
N GLU A 335 -15.25 -11.92 31.84
CA GLU A 335 -14.65 -13.24 31.67
C GLU A 335 -13.59 -13.30 30.55
N ASN A 336 -13.56 -12.29 29.66
CA ASN A 336 -12.51 -12.14 28.66
C ASN A 336 -11.16 -11.72 29.27
N ILE A 337 -11.12 -11.27 30.53
CA ILE A 337 -9.87 -11.04 31.27
C ILE A 337 -9.58 -12.26 32.12
N ARG A 338 -8.46 -12.94 31.82
CA ARG A 338 -8.02 -14.08 32.61
C ARG A 338 -7.57 -13.63 34.01
N LYS A 339 -7.86 -14.44 35.04
CA LYS A 339 -7.54 -14.11 36.45
C LYS A 339 -6.05 -13.87 36.68
N GLU A 340 -5.16 -14.50 35.91
CA GLU A 340 -3.72 -14.30 36.01
C GLU A 340 -3.29 -12.88 35.62
N ASP A 341 -4.08 -12.18 34.81
CA ASP A 341 -3.79 -10.82 34.35
C ASP A 341 -4.31 -9.75 35.32
N TYR A 342 -5.12 -10.10 36.32
CA TYR A 342 -5.68 -9.15 37.29
C TYR A 342 -4.58 -8.36 38.00
N LYS A 343 -3.55 -9.06 38.47
CA LYS A 343 -2.40 -8.44 39.14
C LYS A 343 -1.63 -7.51 38.20
N LYS A 344 -1.47 -7.89 36.92
CA LYS A 344 -0.77 -7.07 35.91
C LYS A 344 -1.54 -5.79 35.57
N LEU A 345 -2.86 -5.89 35.54
CA LEU A 345 -3.78 -4.78 35.29
C LEU A 345 -4.10 -3.97 36.54
N ASN A 346 -3.55 -4.32 37.70
CA ASN A 346 -3.88 -3.72 39.00
C ASN A 346 -5.40 -3.67 39.26
N ILE A 347 -6.11 -4.76 38.97
CA ILE A 347 -7.52 -4.96 39.28
C ILE A 347 -7.70 -6.19 40.16
N ASN A 348 -8.75 -6.22 40.98
CA ASN A 348 -9.16 -7.41 41.73
C ASN A 348 -10.62 -7.24 42.18
N GLU A 349 -11.28 -8.34 42.57
CA GLU A 349 -12.70 -8.36 42.92
C GLU A 349 -13.06 -7.55 44.17
N ASN A 350 -12.08 -7.12 44.99
CA ASN A 350 -12.32 -6.31 46.18
C ASN A 350 -12.33 -4.81 45.90
N ILE A 351 -12.07 -4.38 44.66
CA ILE A 351 -12.12 -2.97 44.29
C ILE A 351 -13.58 -2.50 44.30
N GLY A 352 -13.79 -1.36 44.93
CA GLY A 352 -15.08 -0.67 44.92
C GLY A 352 -14.91 0.83 44.76
N ILE A 353 -15.87 1.46 44.10
CA ILE A 353 -15.99 2.91 43.99
C ILE A 353 -17.24 3.37 44.74
N LYS A 354 -17.20 4.63 45.19
CA LYS A 354 -18.41 5.25 45.75
C LYS A 354 -19.34 5.66 44.61
N LEU A 355 -20.56 5.14 44.66
CA LEU A 355 -21.67 5.54 43.80
C LEU A 355 -22.67 6.32 44.64
N ASN A 356 -22.94 7.57 44.23
CA ASN A 356 -24.11 8.29 44.70
C ASN A 356 -25.26 8.06 43.71
N GLU A 357 -26.48 8.46 44.08
CA GLU A 357 -27.67 8.23 43.24
C GLU A 357 -27.51 8.73 41.80
N LYS A 358 -26.82 9.87 41.61
CA LYS A 358 -26.63 10.45 40.27
C LYS A 358 -25.60 9.68 39.45
N LYS A 359 -24.47 9.30 40.06
CA LYS A 359 -23.41 8.49 39.43
C LYS A 359 -23.91 7.09 39.09
N GLU A 360 -24.77 6.53 39.93
CA GLU A 360 -25.42 5.24 39.67
C GLU A 360 -26.32 5.29 38.42
N LYS A 361 -27.04 6.38 38.17
CA LYS A 361 -27.83 6.51 36.92
C LYS A 361 -26.98 6.35 35.67
N TYR A 362 -25.79 6.95 35.63
CA TYR A 362 -24.84 6.77 34.52
C TYR A 362 -24.25 5.35 34.51
N MET A 363 -23.86 4.84 35.69
CA MET A 363 -23.21 3.54 35.82
C MET A 363 -24.14 2.38 35.43
N LYS A 364 -25.45 2.52 35.66
CA LYS A 364 -26.47 1.56 35.22
C LYS A 364 -26.42 1.34 33.71
N GLU A 365 -26.33 2.41 32.92
CA GLU A 365 -26.26 2.32 31.46
C GLU A 365 -24.95 1.71 30.97
N HIS A 366 -23.82 2.09 31.58
CA HIS A 366 -22.53 1.48 31.27
C HIS A 366 -22.54 -0.03 31.54
N ARG A 367 -23.06 -0.43 32.70
CA ARG A 367 -23.19 -1.83 33.11
C ARG A 367 -24.11 -2.63 32.20
N LYS A 368 -25.19 -2.03 31.68
CA LYS A 368 -26.05 -2.70 30.70
C LYS A 368 -25.25 -3.10 29.46
N LYS A 369 -24.47 -2.17 28.90
CA LYS A 369 -23.58 -2.45 27.76
C LYS A 369 -22.46 -3.45 28.12
N PHE A 370 -21.97 -3.44 29.36
CA PHE A 370 -21.05 -4.46 29.86
C PHE A 370 -21.69 -5.85 29.83
N ILE A 371 -22.93 -5.99 30.31
CA ILE A 371 -23.64 -7.27 30.30
C ILE A 371 -23.90 -7.73 28.87
N GLU A 372 -24.40 -6.84 28.00
CA GLU A 372 -24.68 -7.12 26.59
C GLU A 372 -23.46 -7.62 25.81
N LYS A 373 -22.24 -7.22 26.19
CA LYS A 373 -21.01 -7.62 25.50
C LYS A 373 -20.35 -8.89 26.03
N ASN A 374 -20.67 -9.27 27.26
CA ASN A 374 -19.93 -10.31 27.97
C ASN A 374 -20.78 -11.53 28.30
N TYR A 375 -22.10 -11.45 28.19
CA TYR A 375 -23.04 -12.50 28.60
C TYR A 375 -24.18 -12.75 27.61
N ILE A 376 -24.15 -12.09 26.45
CA ILE A 376 -25.04 -12.29 25.30
C ILE A 376 -24.13 -12.46 24.08
#